data_AF-X0ZGQ1-F1
#
_entry.id   AF-X0ZGQ1-F1
#
_cell.length_a   1.000
_cell.length_b   1.000
_cell.length_c   1.000
_cell.angle_alpha   90.00
_cell.angle_beta   90.00
_cell.angle_gamma   90.00
#
_symmetry.space_group_name_H-M   'P 1'
#
loop_
_entity.id
_entity.type
_entity.pdbx_description
1 polymer ?
#
loop_
_entity_poly.entity_id
_entity_poly.type
_entity_poly.pdbx_seq_one_letter_code
_entity_poly.pdbx_strand_id
1 'polypeptide(L)' 'LNVKPAELVHVGDHYEVDYLVPRKIGIEAYFLDRENQRKKEAGTVNNLEEFTNHLIQ' A
#
# COMPACT_ATOMS: atom_id res chain seq x y z
N LEU A 1 -17.53 7.38 -0.55
CA LEU A 1 -16.72 8.38 0.19
C LEU A 1 -16.56 9.57 -0.73
N ASN A 2 -16.91 10.79 -0.31
CA ASN A 2 -16.71 11.97 -1.16
C ASN A 2 -15.24 12.44 -1.06
N VAL A 3 -14.32 11.55 -1.47
CA VAL A 3 -12.87 11.66 -1.30
C VAL A 3 -12.22 11.35 -2.65
N LYS A 4 -11.23 12.14 -3.06
CA LYS A 4 -10.51 11.91 -4.32
C LYS A 4 -9.53 10.74 -4.16
N PRO A 5 -9.16 10.03 -5.24
CA PRO A 5 -8.15 8.97 -5.18
C PRO A 5 -6.84 9.40 -4.50
N ALA A 6 -6.37 10.63 -4.77
CA ALA A 6 -5.16 11.19 -4.19
C ALA A 6 -5.26 11.53 -2.69
N GLU A 7 -6.45 11.44 -2.10
CA GLU A 7 -6.72 11.67 -0.66
C GLU A 7 -6.95 10.34 0.08
N LEU A 8 -6.72 9.20 -0.59
CA LEU A 8 -6.91 7.86 -0.07
C LEU A 8 -5.61 7.06 -0.16
N VAL A 9 -5.34 6.29 0.89
CA VAL A 9 -4.30 5.26 0.89
C VAL A 9 -4.96 3.89 1.03
N HIS A 10 -4.54 2.92 0.23
CA HIS A 10 -4.91 1.50 0.38
C HIS A 10 -3.72 0.69 0.90
N VAL A 11 -3.98 -0.31 1.74
CA VAL A 11 -2.96 -1.26 2.20
C VAL A 11 -3.57 -2.67 2.24
N GLY A 12 -2.85 -3.65 1.71
CA GLY A 12 -3.32 -5.04 1.68
C GLY A 12 -2.24 -6.02 1.24
N ASP A 13 -2.52 -7.31 1.37
CA ASP A 13 -1.59 -8.41 1.18
C ASP A 13 -1.73 -9.13 -0.17
N HIS A 14 -2.61 -8.65 -1.06
CA HIS A 14 -2.74 -9.14 -2.41
C HIS A 14 -2.07 -8.20 -3.42
N TYR A 15 -0.89 -8.58 -3.94
CA TYR A 15 -0.05 -7.69 -4.77
C TYR A 15 -0.79 -7.05 -5.97
N GLU A 16 -1.56 -7.81 -6.76
CA GLU A 16 -2.30 -7.22 -7.89
C GLU A 16 -3.47 -6.33 -7.43
N VAL A 17 -4.32 -6.87 -6.55
CA VAL A 17 -5.62 -6.25 -6.21
C VAL A 17 -5.47 -5.10 -5.22
N ASP A 18 -4.55 -5.21 -4.25
CA ASP A 18 -4.37 -4.21 -3.20
C ASP A 18 -3.26 -3.20 -3.51
N TYR A 19 -2.32 -3.52 -4.40
CA TYR A 19 -1.19 -2.62 -4.68
C TYR A 19 -1.19 -2.11 -6.12
N LEU A 20 -1.29 -2.98 -7.13
CA LEU A 20 -1.23 -2.53 -8.52
C LEU A 20 -2.52 -1.86 -9.00
N VAL A 21 -3.69 -2.44 -8.72
CA VAL A 21 -4.98 -1.89 -9.17
C VAL A 21 -5.27 -0.50 -8.57
N PRO A 22 -5.09 -0.24 -7.26
CA PRO A 22 -5.35 1.10 -6.71
C PRO A 22 -4.40 2.16 -7.28
N ARG A 23 -3.12 1.83 -7.48
CA ARG A 23 -2.15 2.75 -8.11
C ARG A 23 -2.48 3.10 -9.55
N LYS A 24 -3.03 2.17 -10.32
CA LYS A 24 -3.49 2.41 -11.71
C LYS A 24 -4.59 3.47 -11.80
N ILE A 25 -5.35 3.69 -10.72
CA ILE A 25 -6.43 4.69 -10.65
C ILE A 25 -6.09 5.90 -9.78
N GLY A 26 -4.82 6.07 -9.40
CA GLY A 26 -4.32 7.24 -8.68
C GLY A 26 -4.52 7.19 -7.16
N ILE A 27 -4.78 6.02 -6.59
CA ILE A 27 -4.77 5.80 -5.14
C ILE A 27 -3.34 5.45 -4.72
N GLU A 28 -2.84 6.06 -3.66
CA GLU A 28 -1.58 5.64 -3.05
C GLU A 28 -1.76 4.27 -2.39
N ALA A 29 -0.86 3.32 -2.62
CA ALA A 29 -1.04 1.96 -2.12
C ALA A 29 0.25 1.35 -1.58
N TYR A 30 0.11 0.60 -0.49
CA TYR A 30 1.18 -0.13 0.16
C TYR A 30 0.91 -1.64 0.11
N PHE A 31 1.93 -2.41 -0.28
CA PHE A 31 1.86 -3.86 -0.28
C PHE A 31 2.35 -4.42 1.06
N LEU A 32 1.50 -5.19 1.73
CA LEU A 32 1.78 -5.80 3.02
C LEU A 32 2.39 -7.20 2.85
N ASP A 33 3.72 -7.27 2.77
CA ASP A 33 4.48 -8.51 2.63
C ASP A 33 4.98 -9.05 3.98
N ARG A 34 4.10 -9.74 4.71
CA ARG A 34 4.42 -10.27 6.05
C ARG A 34 5.51 -11.33 6.03
N GLU A 35 5.65 -12.05 4.92
CA GLU A 35 6.50 -13.22 4.80
C GLU A 35 7.78 -12.94 3.99
N ASN A 36 7.98 -11.71 3.51
CA ASN A 36 9.09 -11.32 2.62
C ASN A 36 9.15 -12.19 1.35
N GLN A 37 7.98 -12.55 0.81
CA GLN A 37 7.90 -13.40 -0.38
C GLN A 37 8.31 -12.67 -1.65
N ARG A 38 8.31 -11.33 -1.64
CA ARG A 38 8.67 -10.50 -2.80
C ARG A 38 9.86 -9.62 -2.49
N LYS A 39 10.57 -9.21 -3.55
CA LYS A 39 11.62 -8.20 -3.45
C LYS A 39 10.97 -6.89 -3.00
N LYS A 40 11.55 -6.22 -2.01
CA LYS A 40 11.05 -4.92 -1.54
C LYS A 40 11.02 -3.92 -2.70
N GLU A 41 9.83 -3.52 -3.09
CA GLU A 41 9.54 -2.43 -4.02
C GLU A 41 9.09 -1.19 -3.24
N ALA A 42 9.07 -0.02 -3.89
CA ALA A 42 8.60 1.21 -3.26
C ALA A 42 7.15 1.06 -2.76
N GLY A 43 6.92 1.23 -1.46
CA GLY A 43 5.62 0.99 -0.82
C GLY A 43 5.39 -0.44 -0.34
N THR A 44 6.41 -1.30 -0.31
CA THR A 44 6.32 -2.62 0.36
C THR A 44 6.65 -2.47 1.85
N VAL A 45 5.77 -2.98 2.70
CA VAL A 45 5.88 -2.94 4.17
C VAL A 45 5.63 -4.34 4.73
N ASN A 46 6.31 -4.72 5.80
CA ASN A 46 6.22 -6.07 6.38
C ASN A 46 5.11 -6.21 7.41
N ASN A 47 4.69 -5.11 8.01
CA ASN A 47 3.62 -5.09 9.01
C ASN A 47 2.92 -3.72 9.01
N LEU A 48 1.83 -3.62 9.77
CA LEU A 48 1.04 -2.38 9.86
C LEU A 48 1.75 -1.28 10.67
N GLU A 49 2.73 -1.62 11.49
CA GLU A 49 3.56 -0.65 12.21
C GLU A 49 4.49 0.08 11.22
N GLU A 50 5.18 -0.66 10.34
CA GLU A 50 5.99 -0.09 9.26
C GLU A 50 5.13 0.75 8.31
N PHE A 51 3.93 0.29 7.95
CA PHE A 51 2.95 1.10 7.20
C PHE A 51 2.63 2.42 7.91
N THR A 52 2.31 2.36 9.21
CA THR A 52 1.95 3.54 9.99
C THR A 52 3.13 4.53 10.07
N ASN A 53 4.37 4.02 10.17
CA ASN A 53 5.58 4.84 10.14
C ASN A 53 5.81 5.54 8.78
N HIS A 54 5.21 5.07 7.69
CA HIS A 54 5.22 5.77 6.40
C HIS A 54 4.21 6.93 6.35
N LEU A 55 3.11 6.87 7.13
CA LEU A 55 2.05 7.88 7.12
C LEU A 55 2.31 9.09 8.04
N ILE A 56 3.12 8.91 9.09
CA ILE A 56 3.32 9.92 10.15
C ILE A 56 4.62 10.73 9.93
N GLN A 57 5.23 10.65 8.75
CA GLN A 57 6.41 11.46 8.40
C GLN A 57 6.06 12.86 7.92
#